data_AF-A0A8S3RRJ0-F1
#
_entry.id   AF-A0A8S3RRJ0-F1
#
_cell.length_a   1.000
_cell.length_b   1.000
_cell.length_c   1.000
_cell.angle_alpha   90.00
_cell.angle_beta   90.00
_cell.angle_gamma   90.00
#
_symmetry.space_group_name_H-M   'P 1'
#
loop_
_entity.id
_entity.type
_entity.pdbx_description
1 polymer ?
#
loop_
_entity_poly.entity_id
_entity_poly.type
_entity_poly.pdbx_seq_one_letter_code
_entity_poly.pdbx_strand_id
1 'polypeptide(L)'
;MLLIEYGTGRYTKKAIIGSFQQFMGEKGSWCGAWISMVTFFISCYYSVVLGWCFYYVVYCIANELPDNVEDSRAIFRDYAEESKWPLLTHAIALMVAGLSVIKGVKTIEKVNLFLVPILLAILLFTFIWSLTREYADYGIKYLFTPNWESFKEPRLWVDAISQNAFDTGAGMGIFIPYSSFMSVDNAIVKYGIFIPSLNNLIRFVLPVEAVAIIAWWAIDLIDGETGDGEKWYEFGRETFVMTILQWGSLMLLVILVNCVVYFYRHKEPALDKRPILDDVDTVMTDTKTPEKQGLSGLTESYKSIRL
;
A
#
# COMPACT_ATOMS: atom_id res chain seq x y z
N MET A 1 13.43 7.49 2.19
CA MET A 1 12.16 8.02 1.63
C MET A 1 11.02 7.98 2.66
N LEU A 2 10.74 6.82 3.27
CA LEU A 2 9.67 6.69 4.27
C LEU A 2 9.76 7.67 5.45
N LEU A 3 10.96 7.90 5.99
CA LEU A 3 11.18 8.92 7.03
C LEU A 3 10.74 10.33 6.59
N ILE A 4 10.93 10.67 5.32
CA ILE A 4 10.52 11.95 4.76
C ILE A 4 8.99 12.01 4.70
N GLU A 5 8.30 10.95 4.25
CA GLU A 5 6.83 10.92 4.23
C GLU A 5 6.23 11.01 5.64
N TYR A 6 6.75 10.24 6.60
CA TYR A 6 6.33 10.32 8.00
C TYR A 6 6.58 11.71 8.61
N GLY A 7 7.75 12.30 8.34
CA GLY A 7 8.07 13.65 8.80
C GLY A 7 7.14 14.70 8.18
N THR A 8 6.90 14.59 6.87
CA THR A 8 6.05 15.50 6.09
C THR A 8 4.61 15.48 6.61
N GLY A 9 3.99 14.30 6.73
CA GLY A 9 2.61 14.21 7.17
C GLY A 9 2.43 14.62 8.63
N ARG A 10 3.36 14.23 9.52
CA ARG A 10 3.29 14.66 10.91
C ARG A 10 3.48 16.16 11.08
N TYR A 11 4.40 16.79 10.33
CA TYR A 11 4.63 18.23 10.39
C TYR A 11 3.46 19.03 9.83
N THR A 12 2.94 18.63 8.66
CA THR A 12 1.89 19.40 7.96
C THR A 12 0.50 19.17 8.50
N LYS A 13 0.24 18.03 9.17
CA LYS A 13 -1.09 17.63 9.66
C LYS A 13 -2.19 17.66 8.58
N LYS A 14 -1.80 17.42 7.33
CA LYS A 14 -2.65 17.49 6.14
C LYS A 14 -2.55 16.20 5.32
N ALA A 15 -3.53 16.01 4.43
CA ALA A 15 -3.46 15.00 3.37
C ALA A 15 -2.40 15.37 2.31
N ILE A 16 -2.04 14.40 1.47
CA ILE A 16 -0.95 14.50 0.46
C ILE A 16 -0.91 15.85 -0.25
N ILE A 17 -2.01 16.25 -0.92
CA ILE A 17 -2.08 17.51 -1.67
C ILE A 17 -1.79 18.73 -0.79
N GLY A 18 -2.38 18.77 0.41
CA GLY A 18 -2.21 19.87 1.37
C GLY A 18 -0.81 19.91 1.97
N SER A 19 -0.15 18.76 2.14
CA SER A 19 1.23 18.68 2.59
C SER A 19 2.19 19.26 1.55
N PHE A 20 2.05 18.89 0.27
CA PHE A 20 2.85 19.45 -0.81
C PHE A 20 2.59 20.95 -1.02
N GLN A 21 1.34 21.39 -0.88
CA GLN A 21 0.99 22.81 -0.94
C GLN A 21 1.69 23.64 0.15
N GLN A 22 1.80 23.10 1.36
CA GLN A 22 2.42 23.80 2.48
C GLN A 22 3.94 23.98 2.32
N PHE A 23 4.62 22.98 1.74
CA PHE A 23 6.08 23.05 1.53
C PHE A 23 6.47 23.80 0.25
N MET A 24 5.70 23.66 -0.83
CA MET A 24 6.07 24.13 -2.16
C MET A 24 5.15 25.25 -2.70
N GLY A 25 4.25 25.78 -1.87
CA GLY A 25 3.25 26.77 -2.26
C GLY A 25 2.12 26.19 -3.13
N GLU A 26 1.24 27.05 -3.65
CA GLU A 26 0.06 26.62 -4.43
C GLU A 26 0.40 25.80 -5.68
N LYS A 27 1.54 26.09 -6.32
CA LYS A 27 2.02 25.31 -7.48
C LYS A 27 2.45 23.90 -7.09
N GLY A 28 2.86 23.69 -5.84
CA GLY A 28 3.21 22.38 -5.28
C GLY A 28 2.05 21.41 -5.16
N SER A 29 0.81 21.91 -5.08
CA SER A 29 -0.40 21.06 -5.02
C SER A 29 -0.50 20.10 -6.20
N TRP A 30 0.06 20.46 -7.36
CA TRP A 30 0.14 19.57 -8.53
C TRP A 30 0.89 18.28 -8.23
N CYS A 31 2.06 18.35 -7.58
CA CYS A 31 2.87 17.17 -7.24
C CYS A 31 2.11 16.24 -6.30
N GLY A 32 1.44 16.80 -5.28
CA GLY A 32 0.62 16.01 -4.37
C GLY A 32 -0.60 15.39 -5.07
N ALA A 33 -1.22 16.11 -6.00
CA ALA A 33 -2.36 15.58 -6.78
C ALA A 33 -1.93 14.45 -7.72
N TRP A 34 -0.76 14.58 -8.36
CA TRP A 34 -0.16 13.54 -9.18
C TRP A 34 0.09 12.26 -8.38
N ILE A 35 0.72 12.37 -7.21
CA ILE A 35 0.97 11.21 -6.32
C ILE A 35 -0.35 10.57 -5.89
N SER A 36 -1.33 11.36 -5.44
CA SER A 36 -2.65 10.82 -5.06
C SER A 36 -3.33 10.10 -6.23
N MET A 37 -3.21 10.61 -7.45
CA MET A 37 -3.79 10.00 -8.65
C MET A 37 -3.12 8.66 -8.98
N VAL A 38 -1.79 8.58 -8.92
CA VAL A 38 -1.06 7.31 -9.13
C VAL A 38 -1.50 6.27 -8.10
N THR A 39 -1.58 6.65 -6.83
CA THR A 39 -2.01 5.74 -5.74
C THR A 39 -3.47 5.31 -5.89
N PHE A 40 -4.35 6.20 -6.37
CA PHE A 40 -5.72 5.84 -6.73
C PHE A 40 -5.77 4.77 -7.83
N PHE A 41 -4.97 4.92 -8.87
CA PHE A 41 -4.92 3.93 -9.97
C PHE A 41 -4.34 2.59 -9.57
N ILE A 42 -3.34 2.59 -8.69
CA ILE A 42 -2.85 1.37 -8.08
C ILE A 42 -4.00 0.67 -7.35
N SER A 43 -4.80 1.42 -6.59
CA SER A 43 -5.94 0.86 -5.83
C SER A 43 -7.01 0.22 -6.74
N CYS A 44 -7.21 0.73 -7.96
CA CYS A 44 -8.17 0.19 -8.91
C CYS A 44 -7.90 -1.29 -9.25
N TYR A 45 -6.67 -1.65 -9.63
CA TYR A 45 -6.37 -3.04 -9.96
C TYR A 45 -6.19 -3.92 -8.73
N TYR A 46 -5.70 -3.38 -7.60
CA TYR A 46 -5.57 -4.15 -6.36
C TYR A 46 -6.91 -4.69 -5.86
N SER A 47 -8.00 -3.93 -6.05
CA SER A 47 -9.35 -4.39 -5.69
C SER A 47 -9.86 -5.53 -6.60
N VAL A 48 -9.33 -5.66 -7.83
CA VAL A 48 -9.61 -6.81 -8.70
C VAL A 48 -8.87 -8.05 -8.19
N VAL A 49 -7.59 -7.93 -7.85
CA VAL A 49 -6.79 -9.03 -7.27
C VAL A 49 -7.40 -9.51 -5.96
N LEU A 50 -7.88 -8.60 -5.10
CA LEU A 50 -8.61 -8.98 -3.89
C LEU A 50 -9.92 -9.75 -4.21
N GLY A 51 -10.58 -9.41 -5.32
CA GLY A 51 -11.72 -10.17 -5.83
C GLY A 51 -11.37 -11.62 -6.19
N TRP A 52 -10.19 -11.85 -6.78
CA TRP A 52 -9.69 -13.20 -7.06
C TRP A 52 -9.55 -14.01 -5.77
N CYS A 53 -8.95 -13.40 -4.73
CA CYS A 53 -8.83 -14.04 -3.41
C CYS A 53 -10.19 -14.45 -2.85
N PHE A 54 -11.20 -13.59 -2.90
CA PHE A 54 -12.55 -13.93 -2.42
C PHE A 54 -13.19 -15.06 -3.23
N TYR A 55 -13.02 -15.06 -4.55
CA TYR A 55 -13.50 -16.14 -5.39
C TYR A 55 -12.86 -17.47 -4.99
N TYR A 56 -11.53 -17.53 -4.87
CA TYR A 56 -10.83 -18.76 -4.52
C TYR A 56 -11.15 -19.24 -3.10
N VAL A 57 -11.38 -18.34 -2.13
CA VAL A 57 -11.87 -18.74 -0.80
C VAL A 57 -13.21 -19.48 -0.90
N VAL A 58 -14.16 -18.97 -1.69
CA VAL A 58 -15.45 -19.63 -1.88
C VAL A 58 -15.30 -20.92 -2.67
N TYR A 59 -14.47 -20.92 -3.72
CA TYR A 59 -14.22 -22.08 -4.56
C TYR A 59 -13.65 -23.25 -3.77
N CYS A 60 -12.62 -23.03 -2.95
CA CYS A 60 -11.98 -24.07 -2.13
C CYS A 60 -12.89 -24.65 -1.04
N ILE A 61 -13.96 -23.93 -0.66
CA ILE A 61 -14.96 -24.42 0.31
C ILE A 61 -16.04 -25.25 -0.41
N ALA A 62 -16.40 -24.85 -1.62
CA ALA A 62 -17.55 -25.40 -2.33
C ALA A 62 -17.22 -26.55 -3.29
N ASN A 63 -15.99 -26.61 -3.80
CA ASN A 63 -15.55 -27.57 -4.81
C ASN A 63 -14.28 -28.28 -4.39
N GLU A 64 -14.03 -29.43 -5.00
CA GLU A 64 -12.73 -30.11 -4.92
C GLU A 64 -11.68 -29.30 -5.68
N LEU A 65 -10.43 -29.37 -5.20
CA LEU A 65 -9.32 -28.66 -5.83
C LEU A 65 -8.92 -29.40 -7.12
N PRO A 66 -8.53 -28.67 -8.17
CA PRO A 66 -8.05 -29.29 -9.40
C PRO A 66 -6.74 -30.04 -9.16
N ASP A 67 -6.62 -31.23 -9.76
CA ASP A 67 -5.42 -32.08 -9.64
C ASP A 67 -4.34 -31.73 -10.68
N ASN A 68 -4.69 -30.97 -11.72
CA ASN A 68 -3.78 -30.62 -12.81
C ASN A 68 -3.84 -29.13 -13.18
N VAL A 69 -2.85 -28.70 -13.96
CA VAL A 69 -2.68 -27.29 -14.38
C VAL A 69 -3.76 -26.87 -15.37
N GLU A 70 -4.20 -27.77 -16.25
CA GLU A 70 -5.19 -27.47 -17.28
C GLU A 70 -6.55 -27.11 -16.65
N ASP A 71 -7.01 -27.92 -15.70
CA ASP A 71 -8.21 -27.68 -14.90
C ASP A 71 -8.07 -26.41 -14.07
N SER A 72 -6.91 -26.18 -13.45
CA SER A 72 -6.62 -24.94 -12.72
C SER A 72 -6.74 -23.69 -13.61
N ARG A 73 -6.22 -23.76 -14.85
CA ARG A 73 -6.34 -22.69 -15.84
C ARG A 73 -7.78 -22.51 -16.32
N ALA A 74 -8.51 -23.61 -16.54
CA ALA A 74 -9.90 -23.58 -16.96
C ALA A 74 -10.78 -22.91 -15.90
N ILE A 75 -10.56 -23.20 -14.60
CA ILE A 75 -11.25 -22.55 -13.49
C ILE A 75 -10.99 -21.04 -13.49
N PHE A 76 -9.72 -20.63 -13.65
CA PHE A 76 -9.40 -19.20 -13.71
C PHE A 76 -9.99 -18.52 -14.94
N ARG A 77 -9.98 -19.18 -16.11
CA ARG A 77 -10.57 -18.64 -17.35
C ARG A 77 -12.08 -18.49 -17.23
N ASP A 78 -12.77 -19.50 -16.71
CA ASP A 78 -14.21 -19.42 -16.43
C ASP A 78 -14.53 -18.25 -15.50
N TYR A 79 -13.77 -18.12 -14.41
CA TYR A 79 -13.86 -16.96 -13.54
C TYR A 79 -13.66 -15.66 -14.33
N ALA A 80 -12.51 -15.48 -14.98
CA ALA A 80 -12.07 -14.21 -15.52
C ALA A 80 -12.83 -13.74 -16.77
N GLU A 81 -13.26 -14.66 -17.64
CA GLU A 81 -13.75 -14.36 -18.99
C GLU A 81 -15.22 -14.77 -19.20
N GLU A 82 -15.64 -15.91 -18.66
CA GLU A 82 -16.93 -16.53 -19.02
C GLU A 82 -18.03 -16.21 -18.00
N SER A 83 -17.66 -15.95 -16.74
CA SER A 83 -18.59 -15.79 -15.62
C SER A 83 -18.82 -14.33 -15.18
N LYS A 84 -19.83 -14.13 -14.33
CA LYS A 84 -20.10 -12.83 -13.66
C LYS A 84 -19.38 -12.68 -12.31
N TRP A 85 -18.60 -13.68 -11.91
CA TRP A 85 -17.89 -13.68 -10.63
C TRP A 85 -16.90 -12.52 -10.46
N PRO A 86 -16.16 -12.07 -11.49
CA PRO A 86 -15.22 -10.95 -11.33
C PRO A 86 -15.94 -9.68 -10.91
N LEU A 87 -17.08 -9.37 -11.50
CA LEU A 87 -17.86 -8.18 -11.14
C LEU A 87 -18.38 -8.27 -9.69
N LEU A 88 -18.91 -9.43 -9.30
CA LEU A 88 -19.43 -9.65 -7.95
C LEU A 88 -18.33 -9.55 -6.90
N THR A 89 -17.23 -10.27 -7.09
CA THR A 89 -16.11 -10.31 -6.15
C THR A 89 -15.37 -8.99 -6.07
N HIS A 90 -15.27 -8.25 -7.17
CA HIS A 90 -14.76 -6.88 -7.18
C HIS A 90 -15.67 -5.93 -6.38
N ALA A 91 -17.00 -6.01 -6.55
CA ALA A 91 -17.94 -5.21 -5.77
C ALA A 91 -17.85 -5.53 -4.27
N ILE A 92 -17.70 -6.80 -3.90
CA ILE A 92 -17.45 -7.23 -2.51
C ILE A 92 -16.12 -6.67 -2.00
N ALA A 93 -15.05 -6.75 -2.80
CA ALA A 93 -13.75 -6.21 -2.45
C ALA A 93 -13.80 -4.70 -2.16
N LEU A 94 -14.47 -3.92 -3.02
CA LEU A 94 -14.69 -2.49 -2.79
C LEU A 94 -15.55 -2.22 -1.56
N MET A 95 -16.59 -3.02 -1.32
CA MET A 95 -17.43 -2.89 -0.14
C MET A 95 -16.63 -3.14 1.14
N VAL A 96 -15.88 -4.23 1.22
CA VAL A 96 -15.07 -4.59 2.40
C VAL A 96 -13.97 -3.55 2.64
N ALA A 97 -13.28 -3.12 1.58
CA ALA A 97 -12.27 -2.06 1.66
C ALA A 97 -12.89 -0.73 2.14
N GLY A 98 -14.05 -0.34 1.57
CA GLY A 98 -14.80 0.86 1.94
C GLY A 98 -15.27 0.84 3.40
N LEU A 99 -15.82 -0.29 3.86
CA LEU A 99 -16.21 -0.47 5.26
C LEU A 99 -15.02 -0.38 6.21
N SER A 100 -13.85 -0.86 5.80
CA SER A 100 -12.61 -0.82 6.59
C SER A 100 -12.08 0.60 6.80
N VAL A 101 -12.43 1.54 5.92
CA VAL A 101 -11.98 2.95 6.01
C VAL A 101 -13.06 3.93 6.47
N ILE A 102 -14.31 3.46 6.70
CA ILE A 102 -15.49 4.34 6.84
C ILE A 102 -15.43 5.33 8.02
N LYS A 103 -14.73 4.97 9.12
CA LYS A 103 -14.48 5.88 10.27
C LYS A 103 -13.03 6.37 10.33
N GLY A 104 -12.35 6.37 9.18
CA GLY A 104 -10.94 6.73 9.05
C GLY A 104 -10.02 5.77 9.83
N VAL A 105 -8.94 6.32 10.38
CA VAL A 105 -7.86 5.55 11.02
C VAL A 105 -8.34 4.61 12.13
N LYS A 106 -9.39 4.97 12.86
CA LYS A 106 -9.91 4.12 13.95
C LYS A 106 -10.43 2.76 13.48
N THR A 107 -11.09 2.71 12.31
CA THR A 107 -11.55 1.43 11.75
C THR A 107 -10.39 0.68 11.10
N ILE A 108 -9.53 1.40 10.39
CA ILE A 108 -8.33 0.84 9.76
C ILE A 108 -7.46 0.11 10.79
N GLU A 109 -7.20 0.76 11.93
CA GLU A 109 -6.41 0.19 13.02
C GLU A 109 -7.06 -1.09 13.58
N LYS A 110 -8.37 -1.06 13.85
CA LYS A 110 -9.10 -2.24 14.33
C LYS A 110 -9.05 -3.42 13.36
N VAL A 111 -9.22 -3.14 12.07
CA VAL A 111 -9.16 -4.16 11.03
C VAL A 111 -7.73 -4.72 10.93
N ASN A 112 -6.71 -3.88 10.94
CA ASN A 112 -5.31 -4.31 10.86
C ASN A 112 -4.84 -5.08 12.10
N LEU A 113 -5.35 -4.75 13.30
CA LEU A 113 -5.09 -5.52 14.52
C LEU A 113 -5.59 -6.97 14.44
N PHE A 114 -6.52 -7.26 13.53
CA PHE A 114 -6.99 -8.62 13.26
C PHE A 114 -6.32 -9.24 12.03
N LEU A 115 -6.28 -8.52 10.90
CA LEU A 115 -5.78 -9.07 9.63
C LEU A 115 -4.27 -9.32 9.64
N VAL A 116 -3.46 -8.42 10.22
CA VAL A 116 -1.98 -8.56 10.20
C VAL A 116 -1.51 -9.77 11.01
N PRO A 117 -1.99 -10.02 12.25
CA PRO A 117 -1.60 -11.23 12.97
C PRO A 117 -2.02 -12.52 12.28
N ILE A 118 -3.21 -12.55 11.66
CA ILE A 118 -3.68 -13.73 10.92
C ILE A 118 -2.81 -13.99 9.69
N LEU A 119 -2.49 -12.93 8.93
CA LEU A 119 -1.57 -13.03 7.80
C LEU A 119 -0.22 -13.60 8.23
N LEU A 120 0.35 -13.09 9.33
CA LEU A 120 1.62 -13.59 9.85
C LEU A 120 1.53 -15.04 10.34
N ALA A 121 0.42 -15.44 10.95
CA ALA A 121 0.20 -16.81 11.40
C ALA A 121 0.10 -17.79 10.23
N ILE A 122 -0.67 -17.44 9.19
CA ILE A 122 -0.78 -18.25 7.96
C ILE A 122 0.58 -18.36 7.29
N LEU A 123 1.27 -17.24 7.10
CA LEU A 123 2.59 -17.20 6.47
C LEU A 123 3.62 -18.04 7.23
N LEU A 124 3.67 -17.95 8.55
CA LEU A 124 4.59 -18.76 9.34
C LEU A 124 4.26 -20.26 9.22
N PHE A 125 2.97 -20.60 9.25
CA PHE A 125 2.51 -21.97 9.07
C PHE A 125 2.88 -22.52 7.69
N THR A 126 2.57 -21.80 6.61
CA THR A 126 2.85 -22.23 5.24
C THR A 126 4.34 -22.26 4.95
N PHE A 127 5.12 -21.32 5.50
CA PHE A 127 6.58 -21.37 5.45
C PHE A 127 7.12 -22.64 6.10
N ILE A 128 6.77 -22.95 7.36
CA ILE A 128 7.25 -24.17 8.03
C ILE A 128 6.81 -25.41 7.24
N TRP A 129 5.57 -25.44 6.76
CA TRP A 129 5.04 -26.52 5.95
C TRP A 129 5.80 -26.70 4.62
N SER A 130 6.17 -25.61 3.95
CA SER A 130 6.93 -25.63 2.69
C SER A 130 8.30 -26.28 2.86
N LEU A 131 8.95 -26.06 4.02
CA LEU A 131 10.26 -26.66 4.33
C LEU A 131 10.18 -28.17 4.61
N THR A 132 8.98 -28.70 4.87
CA THR A 132 8.76 -30.16 5.02
C THR A 132 8.49 -30.87 3.70
N ARG A 133 8.34 -30.13 2.59
CA ARG A 133 8.10 -30.74 1.28
C ARG A 133 9.37 -31.38 0.73
N GLU A 134 9.19 -32.43 -0.06
CA GLU A 134 10.30 -33.04 -0.79
C GLU A 134 10.90 -32.02 -1.77
N TYR A 135 12.21 -32.05 -1.96
CA TYR A 135 12.96 -31.14 -2.83
C TYR A 135 12.98 -29.66 -2.40
N ALA A 136 12.51 -29.31 -1.20
CA ALA A 136 12.61 -27.94 -0.68
C ALA A 136 14.06 -27.43 -0.64
N ASP A 137 15.03 -28.30 -0.41
CA ASP A 137 16.46 -28.00 -0.43
C ASP A 137 16.97 -27.52 -1.80
N TYR A 138 16.44 -28.05 -2.90
CA TYR A 138 16.75 -27.58 -4.26
C TYR A 138 16.24 -26.16 -4.48
N GLY A 139 15.01 -25.86 -4.04
CA GLY A 139 14.44 -24.51 -4.11
C GLY A 139 15.26 -23.50 -3.31
N ILE A 140 15.63 -23.85 -2.07
CA ILE A 140 16.48 -23.03 -1.20
C ILE A 140 17.86 -22.80 -1.85
N LYS A 141 18.47 -23.87 -2.37
CA LYS A 141 19.78 -23.78 -3.04
C LYS A 141 19.71 -22.89 -4.26
N TYR A 142 18.65 -22.98 -5.06
CA TYR A 142 18.42 -22.09 -6.20
C TYR A 142 18.36 -20.62 -5.78
N LEU A 143 17.58 -20.30 -4.73
CA LEU A 143 17.41 -18.93 -4.26
C LEU A 143 18.68 -18.31 -3.67
N PHE A 144 19.47 -19.11 -2.94
CA PHE A 144 20.67 -18.62 -2.23
C PHE A 144 21.99 -18.89 -2.95
N THR A 145 21.97 -19.41 -4.18
CA THR A 145 23.18 -19.53 -5.02
C THR A 145 23.29 -18.30 -5.93
N PRO A 146 24.08 -17.28 -5.56
CA PRO A 146 24.18 -16.06 -6.36
C PRO A 146 24.87 -16.33 -7.69
N ASN A 147 24.27 -15.83 -8.78
CA ASN A 147 24.96 -15.69 -10.05
C ASN A 147 25.72 -14.37 -10.09
N TRP A 148 27.03 -14.42 -9.83
CA TRP A 148 27.87 -13.23 -9.74
C TRP A 148 27.94 -12.42 -11.05
N GLU A 149 27.76 -13.08 -12.19
CA GLU A 149 27.77 -12.41 -13.50
C GLU A 149 26.57 -11.46 -13.66
N SER A 150 25.42 -11.77 -13.05
CA SER A 150 24.21 -10.94 -13.14
C SER A 150 24.39 -9.55 -12.53
N PHE A 151 25.34 -9.34 -11.61
CA PHE A 151 25.62 -8.01 -11.07
C PHE A 151 26.17 -7.02 -12.11
N LYS A 152 26.74 -7.52 -13.22
CA LYS A 152 27.19 -6.69 -14.34
C LYS A 152 26.03 -6.16 -15.17
N GLU A 153 24.84 -6.76 -15.06
CA GLU A 153 23.66 -6.37 -15.83
C GLU A 153 22.97 -5.17 -15.17
N PRO A 154 22.88 -4.00 -15.83
CA PRO A 154 22.23 -2.83 -15.24
C PRO A 154 20.75 -3.06 -14.91
N ARG A 155 20.09 -3.93 -15.68
CA ARG A 155 18.68 -4.28 -15.49
C ARG A 155 18.40 -4.88 -14.11
N LEU A 156 19.32 -5.70 -13.58
CA LEU A 156 19.18 -6.28 -12.24
C LEU A 156 19.00 -5.19 -11.17
N TRP A 157 19.78 -4.12 -11.26
CA TRP A 157 19.72 -3.01 -10.31
C TRP A 157 18.44 -2.18 -10.44
N VAL A 158 17.98 -1.96 -11.67
CA VAL A 158 16.70 -1.28 -11.93
C VAL A 158 15.54 -2.10 -11.37
N ASP A 159 15.52 -3.41 -11.63
CA ASP A 159 14.48 -4.31 -11.13
C ASP A 159 14.50 -4.39 -9.60
N ALA A 160 15.69 -4.47 -8.99
CA ALA A 160 15.85 -4.52 -7.54
C ALA A 160 15.38 -3.23 -6.83
N ILE A 161 15.77 -2.06 -7.34
CA ILE A 161 15.34 -0.76 -6.78
C ILE A 161 13.84 -0.55 -6.99
N SER A 162 13.32 -0.89 -8.18
CA SER A 162 11.90 -0.78 -8.48
C SER A 162 11.06 -1.66 -7.56
N GLN A 163 11.47 -2.92 -7.37
CA GLN A 163 10.82 -3.84 -6.45
C GLN A 163 10.92 -3.37 -4.99
N ASN A 164 12.05 -2.76 -4.58
CA ASN A 164 12.19 -2.22 -3.24
C ASN A 164 11.24 -1.03 -2.99
N ALA A 165 11.15 -0.11 -3.95
CA ALA A 165 10.27 1.06 -3.85
C ALA A 165 8.78 0.67 -3.89
N PHE A 166 8.40 -0.24 -4.78
CA PHE A 166 7.02 -0.70 -4.94
C PHE A 166 6.51 -1.41 -3.69
N ASP A 167 7.28 -2.37 -3.18
CA ASP A 167 6.92 -3.18 -2.01
C ASP A 167 6.82 -2.36 -0.72
N THR A 168 7.71 -1.40 -0.51
CA THR A 168 7.65 -0.54 0.69
C THR A 168 6.62 0.58 0.59
N GLY A 169 6.01 0.80 -0.59
CA GLY A 169 5.12 1.92 -0.86
C GLY A 169 5.83 3.29 -0.84
N ALA A 170 7.16 3.30 -0.93
CA ALA A 170 7.95 4.52 -0.86
C ALA A 170 7.67 5.42 -2.07
N GLY A 171 7.30 6.67 -1.82
CA GLY A 171 6.97 7.65 -2.86
C GLY A 171 5.52 7.64 -3.32
N MET A 172 4.70 6.70 -2.84
CA MET A 172 3.26 6.66 -3.10
C MET A 172 2.48 7.63 -2.20
N GLY A 173 3.16 8.29 -1.24
CA GLY A 173 2.53 9.27 -0.35
C GLY A 173 1.57 8.66 0.68
N ILE A 174 1.54 7.33 0.81
CA ILE A 174 0.63 6.59 1.69
C ILE A 174 0.92 6.93 3.15
N PHE A 175 2.18 7.16 3.52
CA PHE A 175 2.58 7.41 4.91
C PHE A 175 2.33 8.86 5.36
N ILE A 176 2.10 9.80 4.43
CA ILE A 176 1.77 11.19 4.74
C ILE A 176 0.43 11.27 5.53
N PRO A 177 -0.71 10.77 5.02
CA PRO A 177 -1.96 10.80 5.76
C PRO A 177 -1.93 9.93 7.03
N TYR A 178 -1.18 8.82 7.08
CA TYR A 178 -1.05 8.06 8.33
C TYR A 178 -0.33 8.87 9.41
N SER A 179 0.78 9.50 9.04
CA SER A 179 1.60 10.25 9.99
C SER A 179 0.98 11.58 10.43
N SER A 180 0.02 12.14 9.68
CA SER A 180 -0.74 13.31 10.12
C SER A 180 -1.52 13.06 11.41
N PHE A 181 -1.92 11.81 11.68
CA PHE A 181 -2.61 11.43 12.93
C PHE A 181 -1.65 11.12 14.11
N MET A 182 -0.33 11.07 13.89
CA MET A 182 0.64 10.73 14.94
C MET A 182 0.89 11.92 15.88
N SER A 183 1.00 11.68 17.19
CA SER A 183 1.38 12.71 18.17
C SER A 183 2.84 13.14 18.01
N VAL A 184 3.21 14.26 18.66
CA VAL A 184 4.59 14.77 18.66
C VAL A 184 5.53 13.83 19.45
N ASP A 185 5.00 13.04 20.37
CA ASP A 185 5.79 12.11 21.18
C ASP A 185 6.17 10.82 20.43
N ASN A 186 5.51 10.52 19.30
CA ASN A 186 5.78 9.30 18.55
C ASN A 186 7.15 9.38 17.85
N ALA A 187 8.08 8.47 18.14
CA ALA A 187 9.40 8.49 17.51
C ALA A 187 9.36 8.13 16.01
N ILE A 188 9.20 9.12 15.12
CA ILE A 188 9.15 8.94 13.65
C ILE A 188 10.36 8.16 13.14
N VAL A 189 11.56 8.45 13.65
CA VAL A 189 12.80 7.77 13.26
C VAL A 189 12.74 6.28 13.60
N LYS A 190 12.28 5.94 14.81
CA LYS A 190 12.13 4.55 15.26
C LYS A 190 11.16 3.80 14.35
N TYR A 191 9.96 4.34 14.10
CA TYR A 191 8.96 3.67 13.27
C TYR A 191 9.36 3.59 11.80
N GLY A 192 9.96 4.65 11.26
CA GLY A 192 10.41 4.69 9.87
C GLY A 192 11.61 3.79 9.57
N ILE A 193 12.29 3.25 10.58
CA ILE A 193 13.31 2.21 10.44
C ILE A 193 12.73 0.83 10.77
N PHE A 194 11.96 0.72 11.85
CA PHE A 194 11.44 -0.56 12.33
C PHE A 194 10.44 -1.20 11.36
N ILE A 195 9.45 -0.44 10.85
CA ILE A 195 8.41 -0.97 9.97
C ILE A 195 9.01 -1.54 8.67
N PRO A 196 9.89 -0.82 7.95
CA PRO A 196 10.50 -1.37 6.73
C PRO A 196 11.43 -2.55 6.99
N SER A 197 12.08 -2.57 8.16
CA SER A 197 12.93 -3.70 8.54
C SER A 197 12.10 -4.96 8.76
N LEU A 198 10.94 -4.85 9.41
CA LEU A 198 10.00 -5.97 9.58
C LEU A 198 9.44 -6.43 8.23
N ASN A 199 9.09 -5.49 7.35
CA ASN A 199 8.66 -5.80 5.99
C ASN A 199 9.75 -6.58 5.23
N ASN A 200 11.01 -6.15 5.30
CA ASN A 200 12.12 -6.87 4.68
C ASN A 200 12.33 -8.27 5.27
N LEU A 201 12.07 -8.49 6.56
CA LEU A 201 12.13 -9.82 7.15
C LEU A 201 11.10 -10.76 6.50
N ILE A 202 9.85 -10.30 6.35
CA ILE A 202 8.79 -11.07 5.67
C ILE A 202 9.20 -11.38 4.22
N ARG A 203 9.88 -10.45 3.54
CA ARG A 203 10.43 -10.65 2.18
C ARG A 203 11.57 -11.66 2.10
N PHE A 204 12.20 -12.07 3.19
CA PHE A 204 13.11 -13.21 3.17
C PHE A 204 12.36 -14.53 3.29
N VAL A 205 11.26 -14.55 4.03
CA VAL A 205 10.46 -15.76 4.28
C VAL A 205 9.67 -16.16 3.03
N LEU A 206 8.98 -15.20 2.38
CA LEU A 206 8.11 -15.49 1.23
C LEU A 206 8.81 -16.11 0.02
N PRO A 207 9.97 -15.62 -0.45
CA PRO A 207 10.66 -16.25 -1.58
C PRO A 207 11.14 -17.65 -1.27
N VAL A 208 11.58 -17.92 -0.02
CA VAL A 208 11.99 -19.27 0.41
C VAL A 208 10.80 -20.23 0.37
N GLU A 209 9.66 -19.81 0.92
CA GLU A 209 8.41 -20.57 0.85
C GLU A 209 8.02 -20.85 -0.60
N ALA A 210 8.03 -19.83 -1.46
CA ALA A 210 7.64 -19.95 -2.85
C ALA A 210 8.55 -20.90 -3.64
N VAL A 211 9.88 -20.77 -3.54
CA VAL A 211 10.81 -21.66 -4.28
C VAL A 211 10.78 -23.07 -3.73
N ALA A 212 10.54 -23.28 -2.44
CA ALA A 212 10.40 -24.61 -1.87
C ALA A 212 9.14 -25.31 -2.41
N ILE A 213 8.00 -24.61 -2.45
CA ILE A 213 6.75 -25.13 -3.03
C ILE A 213 6.89 -25.35 -4.53
N ILE A 214 7.48 -24.41 -5.27
CA ILE A 214 7.67 -24.54 -6.72
C ILE A 214 8.62 -25.69 -7.05
N ALA A 215 9.72 -25.86 -6.32
CA ALA A 215 10.64 -26.96 -6.56
C ALA A 215 9.98 -28.32 -6.29
N TRP A 216 9.27 -28.44 -5.17
CA TRP A 216 8.46 -29.62 -4.86
C TRP A 216 7.45 -29.92 -5.97
N TRP A 217 6.62 -28.94 -6.32
CA TRP A 217 5.57 -29.09 -7.34
C TRP A 217 6.12 -29.37 -8.73
N ALA A 218 7.19 -28.68 -9.16
CA ALA A 218 7.76 -28.85 -10.49
C ALA A 218 8.40 -30.23 -10.66
N ILE A 219 9.07 -30.75 -9.63
CA ILE A 219 9.72 -32.07 -9.69
C ILE A 219 8.67 -33.18 -9.61
N ASP A 220 7.66 -33.04 -8.75
CA ASP A 220 6.53 -33.97 -8.67
C ASP A 220 5.74 -34.04 -9.99
N LEU A 221 5.56 -32.90 -10.67
CA LEU A 221 4.93 -32.85 -12.00
C LEU A 221 5.78 -33.54 -13.08
N ILE A 222 7.11 -33.37 -13.04
CA ILE A 222 8.04 -34.00 -13.99
C ILE A 222 8.13 -35.52 -13.78
N ASP A 223 8.09 -35.98 -12.52
CA ASP A 223 8.03 -37.40 -12.18
C ASP A 223 6.64 -38.01 -12.50
N GLY A 224 5.59 -37.18 -12.53
CA GLY A 224 4.20 -37.57 -12.79
C GLY A 224 3.81 -37.68 -14.26
N GLU A 225 4.22 -36.75 -15.15
CA GLU A 225 3.85 -36.81 -16.58
C GLU A 225 4.88 -36.11 -17.49
N THR A 226 5.23 -36.77 -18.59
CA THR A 226 6.04 -36.24 -19.68
C THR A 226 5.14 -35.41 -20.61
N GLY A 227 5.26 -34.08 -20.61
CA GLY A 227 4.59 -33.15 -21.55
C GLY A 227 3.59 -32.23 -20.84
N ASP A 228 3.42 -30.95 -21.14
CA ASP A 228 3.75 -30.17 -22.33
C ASP A 228 4.08 -28.72 -21.94
N GLY A 229 4.94 -28.07 -22.72
CA GLY A 229 5.58 -26.80 -22.40
C GLY A 229 4.75 -25.56 -22.73
N GLU A 230 3.67 -25.28 -22.01
CA GLU A 230 2.91 -24.04 -22.20
C GLU A 230 3.23 -22.93 -21.18
N LYS A 231 3.64 -21.77 -21.70
CA LYS A 231 3.93 -20.55 -20.93
C LYS A 231 2.65 -19.94 -20.36
N TRP A 232 2.72 -19.55 -19.09
CA TRP A 232 1.58 -19.07 -18.29
C TRP A 232 1.19 -17.59 -18.54
N TYR A 233 1.96 -16.83 -19.33
CA TYR A 233 1.62 -15.47 -19.73
C TYR A 233 2.56 -14.98 -20.86
N GLU A 234 2.01 -14.36 -21.91
CA GLU A 234 2.79 -13.61 -22.89
C GLU A 234 2.27 -12.17 -22.99
N PHE A 235 3.18 -11.20 -22.81
CA PHE A 235 2.85 -9.78 -22.93
C PHE A 235 2.53 -9.44 -24.39
N GLY A 236 1.25 -9.37 -24.71
CA GLY A 236 0.76 -9.17 -26.07
C GLY A 236 0.59 -7.70 -26.46
N ARG A 237 0.62 -7.46 -27.77
CA ARG A 237 0.31 -6.15 -28.37
C ARG A 237 -1.08 -5.65 -27.98
N GLU A 238 -2.01 -6.57 -27.75
CA GLU A 238 -3.39 -6.26 -27.34
C GLU A 238 -3.46 -5.71 -25.92
N THR A 239 -2.72 -6.31 -24.97
CA THR A 239 -2.59 -5.82 -23.59
C THR A 239 -1.93 -4.44 -23.57
N PHE A 240 -0.91 -4.22 -24.40
CA PHE A 240 -0.22 -2.93 -24.51
C PHE A 240 -1.13 -1.84 -25.11
N VAL A 241 -1.88 -2.15 -26.17
CA VAL A 241 -2.79 -1.20 -26.82
C VAL A 241 -4.01 -0.89 -25.95
N MET A 242 -4.59 -1.88 -25.27
CA MET A 242 -5.65 -1.67 -24.26
C MET A 242 -5.16 -0.77 -23.13
N THR A 243 -3.93 -1.00 -22.64
CA THR A 243 -3.28 -0.16 -21.63
C THR A 243 -3.19 1.28 -22.15
N ILE A 244 -2.58 1.52 -23.30
CA ILE A 244 -2.43 2.88 -23.83
C ILE A 244 -3.79 3.57 -24.10
N LEU A 245 -4.79 2.85 -24.61
CA LEU A 245 -6.10 3.44 -24.89
C LEU A 245 -6.87 3.78 -23.61
N GLN A 246 -6.86 2.89 -22.61
CA GLN A 246 -7.50 3.13 -21.33
C GLN A 246 -6.83 4.27 -20.57
N TRP A 247 -5.50 4.25 -20.50
CA TRP A 247 -4.72 5.28 -19.77
C TRP A 247 -4.66 6.61 -20.52
N GLY A 248 -4.56 6.60 -21.85
CA GLY A 248 -4.55 7.80 -22.68
C GLY A 248 -5.88 8.54 -22.65
N SER A 249 -7.00 7.82 -22.77
CA SER A 249 -8.34 8.42 -22.70
C SER A 249 -8.62 9.00 -21.31
N LEU A 250 -8.17 8.32 -20.26
CA LEU A 250 -8.34 8.77 -18.89
C LEU A 250 -7.43 9.96 -18.54
N MET A 251 -6.20 10.00 -19.08
CA MET A 251 -5.31 11.15 -18.92
C MET A 251 -5.87 12.40 -19.60
N LEU A 252 -6.49 12.25 -20.77
CA LEU A 252 -7.20 13.35 -21.45
C LEU A 252 -8.40 13.83 -20.64
N LEU A 253 -9.19 12.92 -20.05
CA LEU A 253 -10.29 13.28 -19.16
C LEU A 253 -9.81 14.05 -17.93
N VAL A 254 -8.71 13.62 -17.31
CA VAL A 254 -8.13 14.29 -16.13
C VAL A 254 -7.58 15.67 -16.48
N ILE A 255 -6.88 15.82 -17.61
CA ILE A 255 -6.43 17.14 -18.07
C ILE A 255 -7.63 18.05 -18.27
N LEU A 256 -8.70 17.54 -18.88
CA LEU A 256 -9.92 18.31 -19.14
C LEU A 256 -10.62 18.72 -17.84
N VAL A 257 -10.77 17.81 -16.87
CA VAL A 257 -11.34 18.12 -15.55
C VAL A 257 -10.46 19.11 -14.78
N ASN A 258 -9.12 18.96 -14.80
CA ASN A 258 -8.22 19.91 -14.15
C ASN A 258 -8.26 21.29 -14.81
N CYS A 259 -8.35 21.37 -16.14
CA CYS A 259 -8.56 22.63 -16.83
C CYS A 259 -9.89 23.27 -16.41
N VAL A 260 -10.98 22.50 -16.37
CA VAL A 260 -12.30 22.98 -15.92
C VAL A 260 -12.22 23.50 -14.49
N VAL A 261 -11.68 22.73 -13.54
CA VAL A 261 -11.52 23.14 -12.13
C VAL A 261 -10.63 24.37 -12.01
N TYR A 262 -9.52 24.45 -12.75
CA TYR A 262 -8.64 25.62 -12.78
C TYR A 262 -9.40 26.87 -13.23
N PHE A 263 -10.20 26.79 -14.30
CA PHE A 263 -11.00 27.91 -14.80
C PHE A 263 -12.14 28.30 -13.87
N TYR A 264 -12.79 27.34 -13.21
CA TYR A 264 -13.83 27.63 -12.21
C TYR A 264 -13.27 28.31 -10.97
N ARG A 265 -12.10 27.87 -10.49
CA ARG A 265 -11.45 28.42 -9.29
C ARG A 265 -10.83 29.81 -9.53
N HIS A 266 -10.57 30.19 -10.78
CA HIS A 266 -10.19 31.56 -11.16
C HIS A 266 -11.39 32.51 -11.36
N LYS A 267 -12.62 31.99 -11.41
CA LYS A 267 -13.84 32.81 -11.43
C LYS A 267 -14.39 33.13 -10.03
N GLU A 268 -13.97 32.40 -9.00
CA GLU A 268 -14.30 32.79 -7.63
C GLU A 268 -13.44 34.00 -7.21
N PRO A 269 -14.03 35.12 -6.76
CA PRO A 269 -13.27 36.19 -6.15
C PRO A 269 -12.56 35.62 -4.92
N ALA A 270 -11.27 35.94 -4.77
CA ALA A 270 -10.43 35.45 -3.69
C ALA A 270 -11.15 35.61 -2.33
N LEU A 271 -11.61 34.48 -1.76
CA LEU A 271 -12.06 34.44 -0.39
C LEU A 271 -10.89 34.89 0.48
N ASP A 272 -11.12 36.00 1.18
CA ASP A 272 -10.20 36.67 2.09
C ASP A 272 -9.49 35.64 2.98
N LYS A 273 -8.23 35.36 2.63
CA LYS A 273 -7.34 34.50 3.43
C LYS A 273 -6.97 35.29 4.67
N ARG A 274 -7.83 35.30 5.69
CA ARG A 274 -7.42 35.78 7.00
C ARG A 274 -6.25 34.92 7.49
N PRO A 275 -5.11 35.52 7.88
CA PRO A 275 -4.02 34.77 8.46
C PRO A 275 -4.42 34.32 9.87
N ILE A 276 -4.44 33.01 10.12
CA ILE A 276 -4.55 32.43 11.47
C ILE A 276 -3.16 32.45 12.13
N LEU A 277 -2.51 33.61 12.17
CA LEU A 277 -1.15 33.75 12.73
C LEU A 277 -0.88 35.07 13.47
N ASP A 278 -1.90 35.83 13.88
CA ASP A 278 -1.67 37.08 14.65
C ASP A 278 -1.63 36.88 16.18
N ASP A 279 -1.86 35.67 16.71
CA ASP A 279 -1.87 35.43 18.17
C ASP A 279 -0.56 34.84 18.74
N VAL A 280 0.50 34.71 17.94
CA VAL A 280 1.81 34.24 18.44
C VAL A 280 2.73 35.39 18.86
N ASP A 281 2.57 36.58 18.27
CA ASP A 281 3.41 37.73 18.58
C ASP A 281 2.91 38.55 19.78
N THR A 282 1.63 38.42 20.16
CA THR A 282 1.04 39.10 21.32
C THR A 282 1.42 38.46 22.67
N VAL A 283 1.99 37.25 22.67
CA VAL A 283 2.37 36.51 23.89
C VAL A 283 3.86 36.67 24.22
N MET A 284 4.68 37.23 23.32
CA MET A 284 6.14 37.36 23.51
C MET A 284 6.60 38.74 24.00
N THR A 285 5.72 39.74 24.11
CA THR A 285 6.12 41.11 24.49
C THR A 285 5.77 41.54 25.93
N ASP A 286 5.24 40.66 26.77
CA ASP A 286 4.94 41.03 28.16
C ASP A 286 5.53 40.05 29.18
N THR A 287 6.86 40.08 29.31
CA THR A 287 7.55 39.55 30.49
C THR A 287 8.41 40.63 31.14
N LYS A 288 7.76 41.54 31.85
CA LYS A 288 8.34 42.19 33.02
C LYS A 288 7.54 41.80 34.26
N THR A 289 8.05 40.84 35.01
CA THR A 289 7.62 40.54 36.38
C THR A 289 7.76 41.78 37.27
N PRO A 290 6.87 41.96 38.27
CA PRO A 290 7.27 41.52 39.61
C PRO A 290 6.15 40.85 40.45
N GLU A 291 6.62 39.89 41.24
CA GLU A 291 6.21 39.53 42.61
C GLU A 291 4.77 39.13 43.00
N LYS A 292 4.71 37.90 43.55
CA LYS A 292 4.03 37.49 44.78
C LYS A 292 2.61 38.03 45.01
N GLN A 293 1.61 37.24 44.62
CA GLN A 293 0.41 36.97 45.43
C GLN A 293 -0.38 35.80 44.81
N GLY A 294 -0.80 34.82 45.64
CA GLY A 294 -1.86 33.88 45.27
C GLY A 294 -1.48 32.42 44.98
N LEU A 295 -0.52 31.83 45.71
CA LEU A 295 -0.18 30.39 45.64
C LEU A 295 -1.14 29.50 46.48
N SER A 296 -2.46 29.73 46.42
CA SER A 296 -3.42 28.93 47.19
C SER A 296 -4.75 28.60 46.47
N GLY A 297 -4.84 28.75 45.15
CA GLY A 297 -6.10 28.55 44.41
C GLY A 297 -6.09 27.57 43.24
N LEU A 298 -4.94 26.98 42.87
CA LEU A 298 -4.81 26.24 41.59
C LEU A 298 -4.65 24.72 41.71
N THR A 299 -4.76 24.15 42.90
CA THR A 299 -4.66 22.69 43.10
C THR A 299 -6.00 21.94 43.07
N GLU A 300 -7.15 22.61 42.91
CA GLU A 300 -8.47 21.93 42.89
C GLU A 300 -9.11 21.75 41.50
N SER A 301 -8.65 22.42 40.44
CA SER A 301 -9.34 22.37 39.13
C SER A 301 -8.89 21.20 38.22
N TYR A 302 -7.80 20.50 38.53
CA TYR A 302 -7.26 19.42 37.67
C TYR A 302 -7.73 17.99 38.01
N LYS A 303 -8.72 17.83 38.91
CA LYS A 303 -9.21 16.50 39.33
C LYS A 303 -10.57 16.06 38.77
N SER A 304 -11.25 16.82 37.91
CA SER A 304 -12.63 16.50 37.51
C SER A 304 -12.88 16.09 36.05
N ILE A 305 -11.86 15.80 35.23
CA ILE A 305 -12.08 15.27 33.87
C ILE A 305 -11.27 13.99 33.65
N ARG A 306 -11.74 12.92 34.29
CA ARG A 306 -11.60 11.52 33.87
C ARG A 306 -12.82 10.75 34.32
N LEU A 307 -13.78 10.58 33.40
CA LEU A 307 -14.66 9.42 33.28
C LEU A 307 -14.94 9.24 31.79
#